data_AF-A0A9D8K319-F1
#
_entry.id   AF-A0A9D8K319-F1
#
_cell.length_a   1.000
_cell.length_b   1.000
_cell.length_c   1.000
_cell.angle_alpha   90.00
_cell.angle_beta   90.00
_cell.angle_gamma   90.00
#
_symmetry.space_group_name_H-M   'P 1'
#
loop_
_entity.id
_entity.type
_entity.pdbx_description
1 polymer ?
#
loop_
_entity_poly.entity_id
_entity_poly.type
_entity_poly.pdbx_seq_one_letter_code
_entity_poly.pdbx_strand_id
1 'polypeptide(L)'
;MIPPAQPYRNGRVENFNGWFQPRLFQRHYSRRSVLKRELQRLEVTVNTQHVQQRLGGLTPAQHRRRCKLQKLPPHYVIPTEPLPIAAGRVSFIRQVTPNGNVHLLSQTFKVGKRLKGEYVKVVLDTQRRQLTIYRQGRIFKRWPYPFLKK
;
A
#
# COMPACT_ATOMS: atom_id res chain seq x y z
N MET A 1 -2.58 7.77 6.77
CA MET A 1 -1.82 7.70 5.51
C MET A 1 -0.34 7.81 5.78
N ILE A 2 0.45 6.86 5.27
CA ILE A 2 1.90 6.77 5.49
C ILE A 2 2.62 7.71 4.50
N PRO A 3 3.50 8.60 4.97
CA PRO A 3 4.40 9.35 4.09
C PRO A 3 5.39 8.41 3.40
N PRO A 4 5.75 8.65 2.13
CA PRO A 4 6.82 7.89 1.47
C PRO A 4 8.10 7.96 2.31
N ALA A 5 8.84 6.85 2.39
CA ALA A 5 10.10 6.70 3.14
C ALA A 5 10.03 6.82 4.68
N GLN A 6 8.85 6.64 5.29
CA GLN A 6 8.69 6.56 6.75
C GLN A 6 8.15 5.19 7.21
N PRO A 7 8.95 4.11 7.09
CA PRO A 7 8.52 2.74 7.39
C PRO A 7 8.24 2.50 8.89
N TYR A 8 8.83 3.30 9.79
CA TYR A 8 8.65 3.20 11.24
C TYR A 8 7.19 3.41 11.74
N ARG A 9 6.27 3.85 10.87
CA ARG A 9 4.82 3.88 11.16
C ARG A 9 4.13 2.52 10.95
N ASN A 10 4.89 1.48 10.58
CA ASN A 10 4.44 0.12 10.33
C ASN A 10 5.05 -0.90 11.31
N GLY A 11 5.23 -0.54 12.58
CA GLY A 11 5.88 -1.39 13.59
C GLY A 11 5.39 -2.85 13.67
N ARG A 12 4.13 -3.13 13.30
CA ARG A 12 3.61 -4.51 13.19
C ARG A 12 4.10 -5.27 11.97
N VAL A 13 4.21 -4.60 10.82
CA VAL A 13 4.79 -5.18 9.59
C VAL A 13 6.29 -5.34 9.77
N GLU A 14 6.95 -4.40 10.44
CA GLU A 14 8.38 -4.47 10.74
C GLU A 14 8.70 -5.59 11.74
N ASN A 15 7.90 -5.78 12.79
CA ASN A 15 8.05 -6.91 13.71
C ASN A 15 7.87 -8.25 12.98
N PHE A 16 6.83 -8.36 12.15
CA PHE A 16 6.61 -9.54 11.32
C PHE A 16 7.79 -9.80 10.36
N ASN A 17 8.30 -8.77 9.68
CA ASN A 17 9.46 -8.87 8.81
C ASN A 17 10.73 -9.22 9.59
N GLY A 18 10.88 -8.70 10.82
CA GLY A 18 11.96 -9.05 11.74
C GLY A 18 12.00 -10.54 12.06
N TRP A 19 10.84 -11.19 12.19
CA TRP A 19 10.75 -12.64 12.39
C TRP A 19 11.31 -13.45 11.20
N PHE A 20 11.16 -12.93 9.97
CA PHE A 20 11.71 -13.56 8.76
C PHE A 20 13.22 -13.34 8.57
N GLN A 21 13.80 -12.28 9.16
CA GLN A 21 15.20 -11.93 8.94
C GLN A 21 16.19 -13.08 9.21
N PRO A 22 16.33 -13.60 10.44
CA PRO A 22 17.28 -14.69 10.71
C PRO A 22 16.84 -16.05 10.13
N ARG A 23 15.55 -16.21 9.82
CA ARG A 23 14.96 -17.48 9.37
C ARG A 23 15.01 -17.67 7.86
N LEU A 24 14.98 -16.59 7.11
CA LEU A 24 14.96 -16.60 5.65
C LEU A 24 16.02 -15.65 5.09
N PHE A 25 15.93 -14.34 5.33
CA PHE A 25 16.69 -13.35 4.54
C PHE A 25 18.18 -13.28 4.85
N GLN A 26 18.61 -13.52 6.09
CA GLN A 26 20.02 -13.50 6.50
C GLN A 26 20.75 -14.81 6.21
N ARG A 27 20.05 -15.82 5.68
CA ARG A 27 20.64 -17.11 5.33
C ARG A 27 21.10 -17.10 3.87
N HIS A 28 22.27 -17.70 3.63
CA HIS A 28 22.75 -17.91 2.27
C HIS A 28 22.11 -19.15 1.64
N TYR A 29 21.60 -19.02 0.42
CA TYR A 29 21.05 -20.14 -0.35
C TYR A 29 21.77 -20.28 -1.68
N SER A 30 22.40 -21.43 -1.90
CA SER A 30 23.10 -21.71 -3.16
C SER A 30 22.14 -22.02 -4.32
N ARG A 31 20.87 -22.31 -4.04
CA ARG A 31 19.85 -22.67 -5.06
C ARG A 31 18.50 -22.03 -4.75
N ARG A 32 17.84 -21.49 -5.78
CA ARG A 32 16.50 -20.88 -5.67
C ARG A 32 15.43 -21.85 -5.18
N SER A 33 15.54 -23.13 -5.50
CA SER A 33 14.61 -24.17 -5.04
C SER A 33 14.62 -24.35 -3.52
N VAL A 34 15.80 -24.25 -2.89
CA VAL A 34 15.94 -24.35 -1.43
C VAL A 34 15.29 -23.14 -0.76
N LEU A 35 15.53 -21.93 -1.29
CA LEU A 35 14.87 -20.72 -0.81
C LEU A 35 13.34 -20.83 -0.88
N LYS A 36 12.79 -21.29 -2.02
CA LYS A 36 11.34 -21.47 -2.18
C LYS A 36 10.75 -22.44 -1.16
N ARG A 37 11.44 -23.55 -0.89
CA ARG A 37 11.01 -24.55 0.09
C ARG A 37 11.02 -23.98 1.52
N GLU A 38 12.08 -23.27 1.91
CA GLU A 38 12.15 -22.64 3.23
C GLU A 38 11.10 -21.54 3.39
N LEU A 39 10.87 -20.74 2.35
CA LEU A 39 9.79 -19.75 2.36
C LEU A 39 8.42 -20.42 2.57
N GLN A 40 8.11 -21.46 1.79
CA GLN A 40 6.85 -22.19 1.92
C GLN A 40 6.68 -22.79 3.32
N ARG A 41 7.75 -23.33 3.90
CA ARG A 41 7.75 -23.86 5.28
C ARG A 41 7.41 -22.75 6.29
N LEU A 42 8.05 -21.59 6.18
CA LEU A 42 7.80 -20.47 7.09
C LEU A 42 6.38 -19.90 6.94
N GLU A 43 5.86 -19.80 5.71
CA GLU A 43 4.48 -19.40 5.46
C GLU A 43 3.48 -20.36 6.12
N VAL A 44 3.69 -21.67 5.99
CA VAL A 44 2.85 -22.68 6.65
C VAL A 44 2.94 -22.54 8.17
N THR A 45 4.14 -22.38 8.72
CA THR A 45 4.35 -22.20 10.17
C THR A 45 3.61 -20.98 10.70
N VAL A 46 3.76 -19.81 10.05
CA VAL A 46 3.06 -18.58 10.44
C VAL A 46 1.54 -18.76 10.38
N ASN A 47 1.03 -19.40 9.34
CA ASN A 47 -0.40 -19.54 9.17
C ASN A 47 -1.03 -20.55 10.15
N THR A 48 -0.27 -21.56 10.57
CA THR A 48 -0.82 -22.68 11.37
C THR A 48 -0.46 -22.66 12.84
N GLN A 49 0.66 -22.03 13.22
CA GLN A 49 1.20 -22.07 14.60
C GLN A 49 1.23 -20.69 15.28
N HIS A 50 1.31 -19.59 14.52
CA HIS A 50 1.41 -18.25 15.11
C HIS A 50 0.03 -17.68 15.43
N VAL A 51 -0.33 -17.69 16.71
CA VAL A 51 -1.53 -17.02 17.21
C VAL A 51 -1.40 -15.51 17.10
N GLN A 52 -2.49 -14.84 16.72
CA GLN A 52 -2.51 -13.39 16.60
C GLN A 52 -3.59 -12.81 17.51
N GLN A 53 -3.21 -11.88 18.39
CA GLN A 53 -4.17 -11.22 19.29
C GLN A 53 -5.36 -10.59 18.54
N ARG A 54 -5.11 -10.01 17.35
CA ARG A 54 -6.16 -9.43 16.49
C ARG A 54 -7.17 -10.45 15.96
N LEU A 55 -6.83 -11.74 15.97
CA LEU A 55 -7.71 -12.84 15.56
C LEU A 55 -8.32 -13.53 16.78
N GLY A 56 -8.34 -12.86 17.95
CA GLY A 56 -8.84 -13.44 19.20
C GLY A 56 -7.98 -14.57 19.73
N GLY A 57 -6.66 -14.51 19.52
CA GLY A 57 -5.73 -15.56 19.95
C GLY A 57 -5.72 -16.80 19.05
N LEU A 58 -6.34 -16.73 17.87
CA LEU A 58 -6.33 -17.80 16.88
C LEU A 58 -5.16 -17.65 15.91
N THR A 59 -4.75 -18.76 15.31
CA THR A 59 -3.88 -18.74 14.13
C THR A 59 -4.68 -18.33 12.88
N PRO A 60 -4.03 -17.76 11.84
CA PRO A 60 -4.71 -17.42 10.59
C PRO A 60 -5.51 -18.59 10.00
N ALA A 61 -4.98 -19.82 10.05
CA ALA A 61 -5.67 -21.01 9.57
C ALA A 61 -6.92 -21.34 10.40
N GLN A 62 -6.84 -21.25 11.73
CA GLN A 62 -7.98 -21.47 12.62
C GLN A 62 -9.07 -20.41 12.42
N HIS A 63 -8.67 -19.14 12.33
CA HIS A 63 -9.60 -18.04 12.08
C HIS A 63 -10.30 -18.21 10.72
N ARG A 64 -9.55 -18.53 9.66
CA ARG A 64 -10.10 -18.76 8.31
C ARG A 64 -11.19 -19.83 8.29
N ARG A 65 -11.03 -20.93 9.03
CA ARG A 65 -12.03 -22.01 9.11
C ARG A 65 -13.37 -21.55 9.71
N ARG A 66 -13.35 -20.50 10.54
CA ARG A 66 -14.56 -19.92 11.16
C ARG A 66 -15.25 -18.91 10.25
N CYS A 67 -14.58 -18.45 9.19
CA CYS A 67 -15.15 -17.47 8.26
C CYS A 67 -15.96 -18.17 7.16
N LYS A 68 -17.21 -17.74 6.97
CA LYS A 68 -17.98 -18.09 5.76
C LYS A 68 -17.46 -17.26 4.59
N LEU A 69 -16.64 -17.87 3.74
CA LEU A 69 -16.12 -17.21 2.55
C LEU A 69 -17.21 -17.11 1.48
N GLN A 70 -17.49 -15.90 1.01
CA GLN A 70 -18.28 -15.70 -0.20
C GLN A 70 -17.41 -16.07 -1.41
N LYS A 71 -17.74 -17.18 -2.06
CA LYS A 71 -17.06 -17.60 -3.28
C LYS A 71 -17.58 -16.79 -4.47
N LEU A 72 -16.72 -16.57 -5.45
CA LEU A 72 -17.15 -16.07 -6.75
C LEU A 72 -18.08 -17.10 -7.42
N PRO A 73 -19.06 -16.68 -8.22
CA PRO A 73 -19.89 -17.58 -9.01
C PRO A 73 -19.04 -18.51 -9.89
N PRO A 74 -19.48 -19.76 -10.19
CA PRO A 74 -18.71 -20.72 -10.99
C PRO A 74 -18.28 -20.20 -12.37
N HIS A 75 -19.08 -19.32 -12.97
CA HIS A 75 -18.84 -18.73 -14.29
C HIS A 75 -18.21 -17.33 -14.23
N TYR A 76 -17.74 -16.89 -13.05
CA TYR A 76 -17.06 -15.60 -12.94
C TYR A 76 -15.71 -15.66 -13.65
N VAL A 77 -15.60 -14.91 -14.74
CA VAL A 77 -14.33 -14.71 -15.44
C VAL A 77 -13.57 -13.60 -14.74
N ILE A 78 -12.34 -13.89 -14.31
CA ILE A 78 -11.47 -12.86 -13.76
C ILE A 78 -11.08 -11.92 -14.92
N PRO A 79 -11.44 -10.63 -14.88
CA PRO A 79 -11.00 -9.70 -15.90
C PRO A 79 -9.47 -9.61 -15.83
N THR A 80 -8.81 -9.99 -16.92
CA THR A 80 -7.35 -9.84 -17.09
C THR A 80 -7.00 -8.45 -17.61
N GLU A 81 -8.00 -7.73 -18.13
CA GLU A 81 -7.85 -6.34 -18.52
C GLU A 81 -7.68 -5.43 -17.29
N PRO A 82 -6.89 -4.36 -17.41
CA PRO A 82 -6.80 -3.35 -16.37
C PRO A 82 -8.19 -2.81 -16.02
N LEU A 83 -8.53 -2.83 -14.72
CA LEU A 83 -9.79 -2.28 -14.23
C LEU A 83 -9.90 -0.80 -14.64
N PRO A 84 -11.05 -0.36 -15.16
CA PRO A 84 -11.26 1.03 -15.50
C PRO A 84 -11.15 1.90 -14.23
N ILE A 85 -10.60 3.09 -14.38
CA ILE A 85 -10.54 4.07 -13.29
C ILE A 85 -11.96 4.55 -13.01
N ALA A 86 -12.52 4.15 -11.87
CA ALA A 86 -13.84 4.58 -11.44
C ALA A 86 -13.89 6.10 -11.23
N ALA A 87 -15.03 6.73 -11.56
CA ALA A 87 -15.30 8.12 -11.26
C ALA A 87 -15.38 8.34 -9.74
N GLY A 88 -14.69 9.36 -9.23
CA GLY A 88 -14.65 9.67 -7.81
C GLY A 88 -13.53 10.61 -7.42
N ARG A 89 -13.32 10.73 -6.10
CA ARG A 89 -12.26 11.57 -5.52
C ARG A 89 -11.42 10.77 -4.55
N VAL A 90 -10.10 10.84 -4.73
CA VAL A 90 -9.12 10.24 -3.81
C VAL A 90 -8.37 11.36 -3.12
N SER A 91 -8.43 11.38 -1.79
CA SER A 91 -7.75 12.39 -0.96
C SER A 91 -6.46 11.83 -0.37
N PHE A 92 -5.40 12.61 -0.46
CA PHE A 92 -4.09 12.31 0.09
C PHE A 92 -3.63 13.45 1.00
N ILE A 93 -2.88 13.11 2.05
CA ILE A 93 -2.11 14.09 2.82
C ILE A 93 -0.64 13.90 2.46
N ARG A 94 0.03 14.96 1.99
CA ARG A 94 1.41 14.91 1.50
C ARG A 94 2.21 16.07 2.07
N GLN A 95 3.42 15.78 2.54
CA GLN A 95 4.38 16.81 2.86
C GLN A 95 5.00 17.37 1.57
N VAL A 96 5.14 18.69 1.51
CA VAL A 96 5.85 19.35 0.41
C VAL A 96 7.34 19.24 0.66
N THR A 97 8.08 18.77 -0.35
CA THR A 97 9.53 18.60 -0.25
C THR A 97 10.26 19.95 -0.11
N PRO A 98 11.54 19.96 0.31
CA PRO A 98 12.38 21.17 0.32
C PRO A 98 12.41 21.94 -1.01
N ASN A 99 12.26 21.23 -2.13
CA ASN A 99 12.24 21.80 -3.46
C ASN A 99 10.85 22.33 -3.88
N GLY A 100 9.85 22.24 -3.00
CA GLY A 100 8.49 22.71 -3.26
C GLY A 100 7.63 21.73 -4.05
N ASN A 101 7.95 20.43 -4.02
CA ASN A 101 7.25 19.41 -4.79
C ASN A 101 6.36 18.52 -3.92
N VAL A 102 5.36 17.91 -4.53
CA VAL A 102 4.59 16.80 -3.96
C VAL A 102 4.70 15.60 -4.89
N HIS A 103 5.02 14.44 -4.33
CA HIS A 103 5.06 13.17 -5.04
C HIS A 103 3.76 12.40 -4.82
N LEU A 104 3.10 12.02 -5.91
CA LEU A 104 1.83 11.31 -5.88
C LEU A 104 1.74 10.30 -7.03
N LEU A 105 1.52 9.02 -6.70
CA LEU A 105 1.32 7.92 -7.66
C LEU A 105 2.41 7.92 -8.77
N SER A 106 3.67 7.95 -8.33
CA SER A 106 4.86 7.99 -9.20
C SER A 106 5.02 9.26 -10.06
N GLN A 107 4.19 10.28 -9.86
CA GLN A 107 4.28 11.58 -10.53
C GLN A 107 4.68 12.69 -9.55
N THR A 108 5.30 13.75 -10.06
CA THR A 108 5.81 14.87 -9.27
C THR A 108 5.13 16.18 -9.70
N PHE A 109 4.61 16.93 -8.73
CA PHE A 109 3.90 18.18 -8.95
C PHE A 109 4.59 19.33 -8.20
N LYS A 110 4.95 20.41 -8.92
CA LYS A 110 5.62 21.58 -8.34
C LYS A 110 4.60 22.54 -7.72
N VAL A 111 4.39 22.41 -6.41
CA VAL A 111 3.48 23.23 -5.62
C VAL A 111 4.08 24.63 -5.37
N GLY A 112 5.37 24.69 -5.02
CA GLY A 112 6.10 25.92 -4.72
C GLY A 112 6.81 25.85 -3.36
N LYS A 113 7.92 26.57 -3.22
CA LYS A 113 8.76 26.57 -2.01
C LYS A 113 8.08 27.22 -0.79
N ARG A 114 7.04 28.03 -0.99
CA ARG A 114 6.28 28.68 0.09
C ARG A 114 5.67 27.69 1.08
N LEU A 115 5.37 26.46 0.62
CA LEU A 115 4.78 25.42 1.46
C LEU A 115 5.79 24.36 1.88
N LYS A 116 7.10 24.60 1.70
CA LYS A 116 8.17 23.65 2.07
C LYS A 116 7.97 23.13 3.49
N GLY A 117 7.95 21.81 3.64
CA GLY A 117 7.80 21.15 4.94
C GLY A 117 6.37 21.11 5.47
N GLU A 118 5.42 21.88 4.91
CA GLU A 118 4.01 21.82 5.27
C GLU A 118 3.35 20.55 4.71
N TYR A 119 2.35 20.06 5.43
CA TYR A 119 1.45 19.02 4.94
C TYR A 119 0.25 19.67 4.24
N VAL A 120 -0.01 19.23 3.01
CA VAL A 120 -1.13 19.71 2.21
C VAL A 120 -2.10 18.58 1.91
N LYS A 121 -3.38 18.93 1.76
CA LYS A 121 -4.40 18.00 1.26
C LYS A 121 -4.38 18.02 -0.26
N VAL A 122 -4.18 16.86 -0.87
CA VAL A 122 -4.22 16.65 -2.31
C VAL A 122 -5.48 15.87 -2.64
N VAL A 123 -6.27 16.35 -3.59
CA VAL A 123 -7.46 15.63 -4.07
C VAL A 123 -7.28 15.35 -5.55
N LEU A 124 -7.28 14.06 -5.90
CA LEU A 124 -7.35 13.59 -7.28
C LEU A 124 -8.82 13.32 -7.62
N ASP A 125 -9.39 14.12 -8.52
CA ASP A 125 -10.70 13.88 -9.10
C ASP A 125 -10.52 13.04 -10.37
N THR A 126 -10.90 11.78 -10.32
CA THR A 126 -10.65 10.81 -11.40
C THR A 126 -11.56 11.02 -12.59
N GLN A 127 -12.76 11.56 -12.37
CA GLN A 127 -13.70 11.90 -13.43
C GLN A 127 -13.21 13.11 -14.22
N ARG A 128 -12.80 14.18 -13.53
CA ARG A 128 -12.30 15.41 -14.16
C ARG A 128 -10.83 15.32 -14.58
N ARG A 129 -10.13 14.25 -14.20
CA ARG A 129 -8.69 14.08 -14.39
C ARG A 129 -7.90 15.28 -13.87
N GLN A 130 -8.20 15.69 -12.64
CA GLN A 130 -7.64 16.90 -12.03
C GLN A 130 -7.05 16.62 -10.66
N LEU A 131 -5.86 17.16 -10.44
CA LEU A 131 -5.21 17.20 -9.14
C LEU A 131 -5.42 18.59 -8.52
N THR A 132 -5.97 18.66 -7.32
CA THR A 132 -6.13 19.91 -6.57
C THR A 132 -5.41 19.85 -5.23
N ILE A 133 -4.56 20.84 -4.96
CA ILE A 133 -3.90 21.04 -3.67
C ILE A 133 -4.71 22.05 -2.87
N TYR A 134 -5.03 21.68 -1.64
CA TYR A 134 -5.69 22.52 -0.66
C TYR A 134 -4.74 22.87 0.48
N ARG A 135 -4.79 24.14 0.89
CA ARG A 135 -4.14 24.65 2.10
C ARG A 135 -5.21 25.28 2.97
N GLN A 136 -5.35 24.83 4.21
CA GLN A 136 -6.37 25.34 5.15
C GLN A 136 -7.79 25.40 4.54
N GLY A 137 -8.19 24.34 3.82
CA GLY A 137 -9.50 24.25 3.19
C GLY A 137 -9.67 25.03 1.89
N ARG A 138 -8.74 25.91 1.52
CA ARG A 138 -8.79 26.69 0.27
C ARG A 138 -7.97 26.05 -0.83
N ILE A 139 -8.43 26.17 -2.07
CA ILE A 139 -7.67 25.74 -3.24
C ILE A 139 -6.42 26.59 -3.33
N PHE A 140 -5.26 25.94 -3.30
CA PHE A 140 -3.97 26.60 -3.48
C PHE A 140 -3.51 26.49 -4.94
N LYS A 141 -3.63 25.31 -5.55
CA LYS A 141 -3.20 25.08 -6.93
C LYS A 141 -3.89 23.86 -7.54
N ARG A 142 -4.04 23.85 -8.86
CA ARG A 142 -4.67 22.77 -9.62
C ARG A 142 -3.87 22.44 -10.88
N TRP A 143 -3.87 21.17 -11.27
CA TRP A 143 -3.28 20.68 -12.52
C TRP A 143 -4.22 19.68 -13.19
N PRO A 144 -4.16 19.54 -14.52
CA PRO A 144 -4.58 18.30 -15.15
C PRO A 144 -3.71 17.15 -14.60
N TYR A 145 -4.34 16.01 -14.37
CA TYR A 145 -3.66 14.79 -13.94
C TYR A 145 -3.62 13.80 -15.10
N PRO A 146 -2.44 13.53 -15.67
CA PRO A 146 -2.31 12.56 -16.74
C PRO A 146 -2.43 11.16 -16.14
N PHE A 147 -3.54 10.48 -16.44
CA PHE A 147 -3.59 9.04 -16.31
C PHE A 147 -2.69 8.45 -17.38
N LEU A 148 -1.88 7.45 -17.00
CA LEU A 148 -1.07 6.70 -17.97
C LEU A 148 -2.00 6.23 -19.08
N LYS A 149 -1.70 6.63 -20.32
CA LYS A 149 -2.41 6.10 -21.48
C LYS A 149 -2.10 4.61 -21.57
N LYS A 150 -3.11 3.83 -21.95
CA LYS A 150 -2.94 2.42 -22.32
C LYS A 150 -1.93 2.31 -23.47
#